data_AF-A0A382ZPH3-F1
#
_entry.id   AF-A0A382ZPH3-F1
#
_cell.length_a   1.000
_cell.length_b   1.000
_cell.length_c   1.000
_cell.angle_alpha   90.00
_cell.angle_beta   90.00
_cell.angle_gamma   90.00
#
_symmetry.space_group_name_H-M   'P 1'
#
loop_
_entity.id
_entity.type
_entity.pdbx_description
1 polymer ?
#
loop_
_entity_poly.entity_id
_entity_poly.type
_entity_poly.pdbx_seq_one_letter_code
_entity_poly.pdbx_strand_id
1 'polypeptide(L)'
;MTEILLEEILIGAIAKELQGLRHIAVGASSPIPGAAALLARRRSNGATRVSILGSEENNFFTDGAREIFDVAGGGRMDAFFLSGAQIDGKANINLVSVGDYKKP
;
A
#
# COMPACT_ATOMS: atom_id res chain seq x y z
N MET A 1 1.51 27.07 -17.88
CA MET A 1 1.66 25.65 -17.53
C MET A 1 0.98 25.45 -16.20
N THR A 2 0.20 24.38 -16.03
CA THR A 2 -0.34 24.01 -14.73
C THR A 2 0.83 23.60 -13.84
N GLU A 3 0.84 24.07 -12.59
CA GLU A 3 1.82 23.63 -11.59
C GLU A 3 1.58 22.15 -11.29
N ILE A 4 2.66 21.36 -11.22
CA ILE A 4 2.63 19.94 -10.87
C ILE A 4 3.23 19.78 -9.48
N LEU A 5 2.47 19.20 -8.56
CA LEU A 5 2.89 18.99 -7.18
C LEU A 5 3.76 17.73 -7.04
N LEU A 6 4.59 17.70 -6.00
CA LEU A 6 5.44 16.53 -5.72
C LEU A 6 4.59 15.27 -5.48
N GLU A 7 3.47 15.41 -4.79
CA GLU A 7 2.53 14.34 -4.51
C GLU A 7 2.00 13.72 -5.80
N GLU A 8 1.70 14.53 -6.81
CA GLU A 8 1.22 14.05 -8.11
C GLU A 8 2.29 13.24 -8.84
N ILE A 9 3.55 13.68 -8.75
CA ILE A 9 4.70 12.95 -9.30
C ILE A 9 4.84 11.59 -8.61
N LEU A 10 4.81 11.56 -7.27
CA LEU A 10 4.94 10.33 -6.48
C LEU A 10 3.77 9.37 -6.74
N ILE A 11 2.54 9.87 -6.73
CA ILE A 11 1.33 9.10 -7.05
C ILE A 11 1.42 8.53 -8.45
N GLY A 12 1.81 9.35 -9.44
CA GLY A 12 1.95 8.94 -10.82
C GLY A 12 3.02 7.86 -11.01
N ALA A 13 4.15 8.00 -10.31
CA ALA A 13 5.24 7.03 -10.32
C ALA A 13 4.80 5.68 -9.73
N ILE A 14 4.27 5.64 -8.51
CA ILE A 14 3.90 4.31 -7.94
C ILE A 14 2.67 3.73 -8.65
N ALA A 15 1.72 4.53 -9.15
CA ALA A 15 0.60 4.02 -9.93
C ALA A 15 1.03 3.34 -11.24
N LYS A 16 2.20 3.67 -11.79
CA LYS A 16 2.79 2.97 -12.94
C LYS A 16 3.25 1.57 -12.56
N GLU A 17 3.90 1.42 -11.41
CA GLU A 17 4.37 0.13 -10.89
C GLU A 17 3.22 -0.81 -10.51
N LEU A 18 2.04 -0.26 -10.22
CA LEU A 18 0.83 -1.01 -9.88
C LEU A 18 0.04 -1.52 -11.10
N GLN A 19 0.46 -1.21 -12.33
CA GLN A 19 -0.26 -1.60 -13.54
C GLN A 19 -0.32 -3.13 -13.71
N GLY A 20 -1.50 -3.64 -14.06
CA GLY A 20 -1.72 -5.07 -14.28
C GLY A 20 -1.90 -5.91 -13.01
N LEU A 21 -1.69 -5.32 -11.83
CA LEU A 21 -1.96 -6.01 -10.56
C LEU A 21 -3.47 -6.18 -10.36
N ARG A 22 -3.87 -7.33 -9.80
CA ARG A 22 -5.27 -7.71 -9.57
C ARG A 22 -5.74 -7.27 -8.19
N HIS A 23 -4.88 -7.34 -7.17
CA HIS A 23 -5.24 -6.92 -5.82
C HIS A 23 -4.12 -6.14 -5.12
N ILE A 24 -4.44 -4.90 -4.75
CA ILE A 24 -3.57 -3.98 -4.01
C ILE A 24 -4.19 -3.73 -2.64
N ALA A 25 -3.43 -3.95 -1.59
CA ALA A 25 -3.83 -3.59 -0.23
C ALA A 25 -3.02 -2.38 0.28
N VAL A 26 -3.69 -1.48 0.98
CA VAL A 26 -3.12 -0.25 1.52
C VAL A 26 -3.36 -0.21 3.02
N GLY A 27 -2.27 -0.07 3.78
CA GLY A 27 -2.31 0.05 5.23
C GLY A 27 -2.74 1.43 5.72
N ALA A 28 -2.74 1.60 7.05
CA ALA A 28 -3.01 2.88 7.68
C ALA A 28 -1.96 3.96 7.28
N SER A 29 -2.34 5.23 7.43
CA SER A 29 -1.45 6.39 7.25
C SER A 29 -0.67 6.43 5.93
N SER A 30 -1.29 5.99 4.84
CA SER A 30 -0.64 5.84 3.53
C SER A 30 -1.33 6.66 2.43
N PRO A 31 -1.39 8.01 2.52
CA PRO A 31 -2.16 8.84 1.59
C PRO A 31 -1.64 8.79 0.14
N ILE A 32 -0.32 8.88 -0.06
CA ILE A 32 0.30 8.81 -1.41
C ILE A 32 0.11 7.41 -2.04
N PRO A 33 0.47 6.30 -1.37
CA PRO A 33 0.18 4.96 -1.90
C PRO A 33 -1.31 4.67 -2.10
N GLY A 34 -2.17 5.15 -1.20
CA GLY A 34 -3.62 5.02 -1.31
C GLY A 34 -4.17 5.69 -2.56
N ALA A 35 -3.78 6.95 -2.80
CA ALA A 35 -4.16 7.67 -4.01
C ALA A 35 -3.64 6.97 -5.28
N ALA A 36 -2.42 6.42 -5.26
CA ALA A 36 -1.87 5.67 -6.38
C ALA A 36 -2.61 4.37 -6.65
N ALA A 37 -3.01 3.62 -5.62
CA ALA A 37 -3.82 2.42 -5.77
C ALA A 37 -5.19 2.73 -6.38
N LEU A 38 -5.85 3.79 -5.92
CA LEU A 38 -7.11 4.27 -6.48
C LEU A 38 -6.97 4.72 -7.94
N LEU A 39 -5.87 5.40 -8.28
CA LEU A 39 -5.54 5.78 -9.65
C LEU A 39 -5.29 4.56 -10.53
N ALA A 40 -4.57 3.55 -10.03
CA ALA A 40 -4.33 2.29 -10.73
C ALA A 40 -5.66 1.56 -11.02
N ARG A 41 -6.55 1.47 -10.03
CA ARG A 41 -7.91 0.94 -10.21
C ARG A 41 -8.72 1.68 -11.27
N ARG A 42 -8.64 3.02 -11.28
CA ARG A 42 -9.33 3.83 -12.29
C ARG A 42 -8.77 3.56 -13.69
N ARG A 43 -7.44 3.45 -13.83
CA ARG A 43 -6.76 3.16 -15.11
C ARG A 43 -7.02 1.75 -15.61
N SER A 44 -7.26 0.79 -14.72
CA SER A 44 -7.62 -0.58 -15.09
C SER A 44 -9.12 -0.78 -15.35
N ASN A 45 -9.90 0.30 -15.44
CA ASN A 45 -11.36 0.26 -15.60
C ASN A 45 -12.05 -0.64 -14.55
N GLY A 46 -11.53 -0.63 -13.32
CA GLY A 46 -12.08 -1.41 -12.21
C GLY A 46 -11.60 -2.86 -12.11
N ALA A 47 -10.74 -3.33 -13.03
CA ALA A 47 -10.20 -4.70 -12.97
C ALA A 47 -9.29 -4.94 -11.76
N THR A 48 -8.63 -3.89 -11.25
CA THR A 48 -7.80 -3.96 -10.04
C THR A 48 -8.66 -3.74 -8.80
N ARG A 49 -8.67 -4.73 -7.89
CA ARG A 49 -9.25 -4.59 -6.55
C ARG A 49 -8.29 -3.79 -5.66
N VAL A 50 -8.85 -2.87 -4.88
CA VAL A 50 -8.11 -2.08 -3.90
C VAL A 50 -8.78 -2.24 -2.54
N SER A 51 -8.03 -2.67 -1.54
CA SER A 51 -8.48 -2.79 -0.15
C SER A 51 -7.73 -1.78 0.71
N ILE A 52 -8.42 -0.82 1.32
CA ILE A 52 -7.82 0.24 2.14
C ILE A 52 -8.23 0.05 3.59
N LEU A 53 -7.25 -0.15 4.48
CA LEU A 53 -7.49 -0.32 5.91
C LEU A 53 -8.16 0.95 6.48
N GLY A 54 -9.31 0.77 7.15
CA GLY A 54 -10.06 1.87 7.77
C GLY A 54 -10.96 2.69 6.83
N SER A 55 -11.07 2.32 5.54
CA SER A 55 -12.00 2.96 4.61
C SER A 55 -13.35 2.27 4.61
N GLU A 56 -14.46 2.98 4.81
CA GLU A 56 -15.81 2.39 4.70
C GLU A 56 -16.14 1.96 3.26
N GLU A 57 -15.70 2.74 2.26
CA GLU A 57 -16.00 2.46 0.85
C GLU A 57 -15.07 1.42 0.21
N ASN A 58 -13.87 1.25 0.76
CA ASN A 58 -12.81 0.44 0.14
C ASN A 58 -12.26 -0.64 1.08
N ASN A 59 -12.91 -0.92 2.21
CA ASN A 59 -12.61 -2.07 3.04
C ASN A 59 -13.71 -3.13 2.86
N PHE A 60 -13.35 -4.23 2.22
CA PHE A 60 -14.28 -5.31 1.92
C PHE A 60 -14.18 -6.48 2.91
N PHE A 61 -13.36 -6.33 3.96
CA PHE A 61 -13.14 -7.37 4.94
C PHE A 61 -14.17 -7.30 6.07
N THR A 62 -14.75 -8.45 6.45
CA THR A 62 -15.82 -8.53 7.45
C THR A 62 -15.34 -9.02 8.82
N ASP A 63 -14.37 -9.94 8.84
CA ASP A 63 -13.70 -10.46 10.04
C ASP A 63 -12.36 -9.71 10.31
N GLY A 64 -12.33 -8.44 9.91
CA GLY A 64 -11.23 -7.51 10.19
C GLY A 64 -9.87 -7.98 9.66
N ALA A 65 -8.85 -7.90 10.53
CA ALA A 65 -7.47 -8.17 10.14
C ALA A 65 -7.18 -9.66 9.82
N ARG A 66 -8.06 -10.59 10.20
CA ARG A 66 -7.84 -12.02 9.91
C ARG A 66 -7.84 -12.28 8.41
N GLU A 67 -8.83 -11.72 7.72
CA GLU A 67 -9.03 -11.95 6.28
C GLU A 67 -7.86 -11.42 5.44
N ILE A 68 -7.25 -10.29 5.84
CA ILE A 68 -6.10 -9.76 5.10
C ILE A 68 -4.87 -10.69 5.19
N PHE A 69 -4.65 -11.33 6.35
CA PHE A 69 -3.61 -12.34 6.49
C PHE A 69 -3.92 -13.61 5.68
N ASP A 70 -5.18 -14.03 5.60
CA ASP A 70 -5.58 -15.19 4.76
C ASP A 70 -5.46 -14.90 3.26
N VAL A 71 -5.70 -13.66 2.83
CA VAL A 71 -5.45 -13.22 1.45
C VAL A 71 -3.95 -13.22 1.17
N ALA A 72 -3.15 -12.64 2.06
CA ALA A 72 -1.70 -12.57 1.90
C ALA A 72 -1.05 -13.96 1.91
N GLY A 73 -1.36 -14.80 2.91
CA GLY A 73 -0.84 -16.16 3.02
C GLY A 73 -1.26 -17.07 1.87
N GLY A 74 -2.41 -16.81 1.25
CA GLY A 74 -2.86 -17.51 0.04
C GLY A 74 -2.30 -16.95 -1.27
N GLY A 75 -1.41 -15.95 -1.25
CA GLY A 75 -0.84 -15.35 -2.46
C GLY A 75 -1.84 -14.58 -3.33
N ARG A 76 -2.94 -14.09 -2.73
CA ARG A 76 -4.03 -13.35 -3.40
C ARG A 76 -3.90 -11.84 -3.24
N MET A 77 -2.75 -11.37 -2.80
CA MET A 77 -2.38 -9.96 -2.69
C MET A 77 -1.15 -9.75 -3.55
N ASP A 78 -1.28 -8.92 -4.58
CA ASP A 78 -0.19 -8.70 -5.53
C ASP A 78 0.71 -7.54 -5.08
N ALA A 79 0.18 -6.57 -4.32
CA ALA A 79 0.97 -5.50 -3.71
C ALA A 79 0.45 -5.07 -2.34
N PHE A 80 1.40 -4.69 -1.48
CA PHE A 80 1.16 -4.04 -0.18
C PHE A 80 2.24 -2.99 0.08
N PHE A 81 1.87 -1.90 0.75
CA PHE A 81 2.81 -0.82 1.08
C PHE A 81 3.21 -0.90 2.56
N LEU A 82 4.52 -0.95 2.80
CA LEU A 82 5.12 -0.87 4.12
C LEU A 82 5.97 0.41 4.19
N SER A 83 5.78 1.17 5.26
CA SER A 83 6.77 2.18 5.64
C SER A 83 7.96 1.50 6.33
N GLY A 84 9.00 2.27 6.62
CA GLY A 84 10.13 1.82 7.42
C GLY A 84 10.73 3.02 8.15
N ALA A 85 10.97 2.89 9.46
CA ALA A 85 11.79 3.87 10.18
C ALA A 85 13.23 3.84 9.65
N GLN A 86 13.70 2.66 9.26
CA GLN A 86 14.95 2.46 8.53
C GLN A 86 14.74 1.42 7.42
N ILE A 87 15.40 1.63 6.28
CA ILE A 87 15.47 0.71 5.15
C ILE A 87 16.94 0.63 4.73
N ASP A 88 17.51 -0.57 4.66
CA ASP A 88 18.91 -0.77 4.26
C ASP A 88 19.05 -1.07 2.75
N GLY A 89 20.29 -1.19 2.27
CA GLY A 89 20.59 -1.50 0.86
C GLY A 89 20.18 -2.90 0.38
N LYS A 90 19.66 -3.76 1.28
CA LYS A 90 19.11 -5.08 0.97
C LYS A 90 17.59 -5.12 1.13
N ALA A 91 16.96 -3.96 1.32
CA ALA A 91 15.53 -3.82 1.60
C ALA A 91 15.06 -4.50 2.90
N ASN A 92 15.94 -4.69 3.88
CA ASN A 92 15.47 -4.99 5.24
C ASN A 92 14.82 -3.73 5.82
N ILE A 93 13.70 -3.92 6.51
CA ILE A 93 12.95 -2.82 7.14
C ILE A 93 13.02 -2.92 8.66
N ASN A 94 13.20 -1.77 9.32
CA ASN A 94 13.04 -1.64 10.76
C ASN A 94 11.81 -0.79 11.07
N LEU A 95 10.90 -1.35 11.84
CA LEU A 95 9.66 -0.73 12.31
C LEU A 95 9.50 -0.83 13.83
N VAL A 96 10.55 -1.24 14.56
CA VAL A 96 10.43 -1.62 15.97
C VAL A 96 11.21 -0.70 16.91
N SER A 97 12.54 -0.68 16.83
CA SER A 97 13.38 0.15 17.71
C SER A 97 14.75 0.42 17.12
N VAL A 98 15.41 1.49 17.57
CA VAL A 98 16.79 1.82 17.23
C VAL A 98 17.67 1.60 18.46
N GLY A 99 18.67 0.73 18.36
CA GLY A 99 19.55 0.40 19.50
C GLY A 99 19.26 -0.98 20.11
N ASP A 100 19.48 -1.13 21.42
CA ASP A 100 19.23 -2.40 22.13
C ASP A 100 17.73 -2.65 22.25
N TYR A 101 17.26 -3.77 21.69
CA TYR A 101 15.86 -4.17 21.72
C TYR A 101 15.26 -4.26 23.14
N LYS A 102 16.06 -4.58 24.16
CA LYS A 102 15.59 -4.64 25.56
C LYS A 102 15.48 -3.27 26.23
N LYS A 103 16.02 -2.23 25.59
CA LYS A 103 16.02 -0.83 26.03
C LYS A 103 15.79 0.08 24.81
N PRO A 104 14.61 -0.04 24.17
CA PRO A 104 14.34 0.54 22.86
C PRO A 104 14.30 2.07 22.88
#